data_AF-A0A3R1AJA2-F1
#
_entry.id   AF-A0A3R1AJA2-F1
#
_cell.length_a   1.000
_cell.length_b   1.000
_cell.length_c   1.000
_cell.angle_alpha   90.00
_cell.angle_beta   90.00
_cell.angle_gamma   90.00
#
_symmetry.space_group_name_H-M   'P 1'
#
loop_
_entity.id
_entity.type
_entity.pdbx_description
1 polymer ?
#
loop_
_entity_poly.entity_id
_entity_poly.type
_entity_poly.pdbx_seq_one_letter_code
_entity_poly.pdbx_strand_id
1 'polypeptide(L)'
;MNSYKSIDELIISLSLLDQGEWIYVNLNSWGSEPENTDFYYIPWDYIQDLNDEEIYLDEEDMEMPLVVKELNLRGWMLVSSLNYIAQNKLNGRYDNKWFIDEVNYYREYDTFRT
;
A
#
# COMPACT_ATOMS: atom_id res chain seq x y z
N MET A 1 11.33 -2.31 6.57
CA MET A 1 10.42 -1.48 5.74
C MET A 1 10.95 -1.34 4.32
N ASN A 2 10.06 -1.30 3.32
CA ASN A 2 10.38 -0.94 1.93
C ASN A 2 9.49 0.21 1.47
N SER A 3 9.96 0.99 0.48
CA SER A 3 9.18 2.03 -0.19
C SER A 3 9.23 1.85 -1.70
N TYR A 4 8.13 2.12 -2.38
CA TYR A 4 7.99 2.04 -3.84
C TYR A 4 7.51 3.40 -4.36
N LYS A 5 8.18 3.93 -5.37
CA LYS A 5 7.94 5.29 -5.90
C LYS A 5 7.04 5.31 -7.13
N SER A 6 6.57 4.14 -7.54
CA SER A 6 5.64 3.99 -8.66
C SER A 6 4.78 2.74 -8.50
N ILE A 7 3.65 2.73 -9.20
CA ILE A 7 2.76 1.57 -9.29
C ILE A 7 3.51 0.36 -9.86
N ASP A 8 4.37 0.54 -10.86
CA ASP A 8 5.10 -0.56 -11.48
C ASP A 8 6.15 -1.16 -10.52
N GLU A 9 6.86 -0.33 -9.75
CA GLU A 9 7.77 -0.81 -8.69
C GLU A 9 7.03 -1.61 -7.61
N LEU A 10 5.86 -1.11 -7.18
CA LEU A 10 5.01 -1.83 -6.23
C LEU A 10 4.61 -3.19 -6.81
N ILE A 11 4.04 -3.20 -8.02
CA ILE A 11 3.51 -4.41 -8.67
C ILE A 11 4.56 -5.51 -8.79
N ILE A 12 5.77 -5.18 -9.22
CA ILE A 12 6.87 -6.14 -9.36
C ILE A 12 7.24 -6.76 -8.00
N SER A 13 7.02 -6.03 -6.91
CA SER A 13 7.40 -6.44 -5.57
C SER A 13 6.31 -7.25 -4.84
N LEU A 14 5.04 -7.06 -5.18
CA LEU A 14 3.88 -7.62 -4.44
C LEU A 14 3.94 -9.14 -4.23
N SER A 15 4.46 -9.91 -5.20
CA SER A 15 4.56 -11.37 -5.06
C SER A 15 5.64 -11.82 -4.07
N LEU A 16 6.53 -10.92 -3.65
CA LEU A 16 7.63 -11.17 -2.72
C LEU A 16 7.30 -10.74 -1.28
N LEU A 17 6.20 -10.02 -1.08
CA LEU A 17 5.77 -9.50 0.22
C LEU A 17 4.86 -10.49 0.93
N ASP A 18 4.75 -10.35 2.25
CA ASP A 18 3.77 -11.12 3.01
C ASP A 18 2.36 -10.69 2.59
N GLN A 19 1.54 -11.67 2.19
CA GLN A 19 0.21 -11.44 1.65
C GLN A 19 -0.81 -11.02 2.72
N GLY A 20 -0.51 -11.25 4.00
CA GLY A 20 -1.33 -10.85 5.14
C GLY A 20 -1.06 -9.43 5.64
N GLU A 21 -0.02 -8.77 5.13
CA GLU A 21 0.39 -7.43 5.53
C GLU A 21 -0.29 -6.33 4.71
N TRP A 22 -0.18 -5.09 5.20
CA TRP A 22 -0.73 -3.91 4.54
C TRP A 22 0.31 -3.12 3.75
N ILE A 23 -0.14 -2.51 2.65
CA ILE A 23 0.55 -1.37 2.04
C ILE A 23 -0.07 -0.10 2.61
N TYR A 24 0.78 0.88 2.88
CA TYR A 24 0.43 2.18 3.42
C TYR A 24 0.70 3.27 2.38
N VAL A 25 -0.20 4.26 2.30
CA VAL A 25 -0.04 5.41 1.41
C VAL A 25 -0.56 6.68 2.08
N ASN A 26 -0.16 7.84 1.57
CA ASN A 26 -0.87 9.07 1.84
C ASN A 26 -2.16 9.12 1.01
N LEU A 27 -3.33 9.01 1.66
CA LEU A 27 -4.62 8.93 0.96
C LEU A 27 -4.99 10.22 0.20
N ASN A 28 -4.48 11.37 0.64
CA ASN A 28 -4.68 12.63 -0.10
C ASN A 28 -3.91 12.59 -1.43
N SER A 29 -2.64 12.14 -1.40
CA SER A 29 -1.84 11.96 -2.60
C SER A 29 -2.48 10.94 -3.55
N TRP A 30 -2.94 9.80 -3.03
CA TRP A 30 -3.65 8.80 -3.85
C TRP A 30 -4.92 9.37 -4.48
N GLY A 31 -5.69 10.18 -3.75
CA GLY A 31 -6.93 10.79 -4.23
C GLY A 31 -6.72 11.86 -5.30
N SER A 32 -5.61 12.60 -5.27
CA SER A 32 -5.32 13.68 -6.23
C SER A 32 -4.47 13.24 -7.41
N GLU A 33 -3.40 12.48 -7.17
CA GLU A 33 -2.40 12.06 -8.16
C GLU A 33 -1.93 10.61 -7.89
N PRO A 34 -2.78 9.60 -8.14
CA PRO A 34 -2.45 8.21 -7.84
C PRO A 34 -1.19 7.68 -8.55
N GLU A 35 -0.89 8.17 -9.75
CA GLU A 35 0.32 7.78 -10.50
C GLU A 35 1.63 8.25 -9.85
N ASN A 36 1.58 9.31 -9.04
CA ASN A 36 2.72 9.91 -8.35
C ASN A 36 2.73 9.58 -6.84
N THR A 37 1.92 8.63 -6.41
CA THR A 37 1.83 8.26 -4.99
C THR A 37 2.97 7.33 -4.60
N ASP A 38 3.63 7.63 -3.48
CA ASP A 38 4.59 6.73 -2.85
C ASP A 38 3.87 5.66 -2.00
N PHE A 39 4.36 4.43 -2.05
CA PHE A 39 3.81 3.28 -1.34
C PHE A 39 4.81 2.75 -0.32
N TYR A 40 4.32 2.36 0.85
CA TYR A 40 5.15 1.89 1.95
C TYR A 40 4.69 0.50 2.41
N TYR A 41 5.64 -0.43 2.46
CA TYR A 41 5.46 -1.73 3.10
C TYR A 41 6.18 -1.71 4.45
N ILE A 42 5.38 -1.72 5.52
CA ILE A 42 5.84 -1.63 6.90
C ILE A 42 5.37 -2.92 7.60
N PRO A 43 6.15 -4.01 7.53
CA PRO A 43 5.75 -5.27 8.16
C PRO A 43 5.72 -5.16 9.68
N TRP A 44 4.85 -5.92 10.32
CA TRP A 44 4.71 -5.95 11.77
C TRP A 44 6.04 -6.29 12.47
N ASP A 45 6.74 -7.31 11.99
CA ASP A 45 8.04 -7.73 12.53
C ASP A 45 9.06 -6.58 12.52
N TYR A 46 9.01 -5.69 11.52
CA TYR A 46 9.88 -4.52 11.49
C TYR A 46 9.54 -3.51 12.59
N ILE A 47 8.25 -3.33 12.92
CA ILE A 47 7.83 -2.44 14.01
C ILE A 47 8.26 -3.02 15.35
N GLN A 48 8.14 -4.33 15.54
CA GLN A 48 8.51 -5.01 16.79
C GLN A 48 10.03 -4.97 17.10
N ASP A 49 10.86 -4.76 16.07
CA ASP A 49 12.30 -4.60 16.21
C ASP A 49 12.73 -3.16 16.57
N LEU A 50 11.80 -2.20 16.58
CA LEU A 50 12.09 -0.79 16.91
C LEU A 50 12.08 -0.55 18.42
N ASN A 51 12.83 0.46 18.86
CA ASN A 51 12.72 0.94 20.24
C ASN A 51 11.44 1.78 20.42
N ASP A 52 10.93 1.85 21.65
CA ASP A 52 9.73 2.66 21.99
C ASP A 52 9.84 4.13 21.55
N GLU A 53 11.05 4.71 21.56
CA GLU A 53 11.30 6.09 21.13
C GLU A 53 11.28 6.27 19.59
N GLU A 54 11.32 5.17 18.84
CA GLU A 54 11.24 5.11 17.39
C GLU A 54 9.83 4.76 16.90
N ILE A 55 8.86 4.65 17.80
CA ILE A 55 7.46 4.32 17.51
C ILE A 55 6.56 5.51 17.87
N TYR A 56 5.52 5.73 17.07
CA TYR A 56 4.39 6.59 17.42
C TYR A 56 3.08 5.84 17.19
N LEU A 57 2.02 6.27 17.87
CA LEU A 57 0.66 5.81 17.57
C LEU A 57 0.05 6.75 16.55
N ASP A 58 -0.48 6.19 15.46
CA ASP A 58 -1.23 6.96 14.47
C ASP A 58 -2.64 7.31 14.95
N GLU A 59 -3.48 7.87 14.07
CA GLU A 59 -4.85 8.27 14.43
C GLU A 59 -5.78 7.09 14.73
N GLU A 60 -5.38 5.86 14.40
CA GLU A 60 -6.12 4.62 14.64
C GLU A 60 -5.54 3.84 15.84
N ASP A 61 -4.71 4.50 16.66
CA ASP A 61 -3.96 3.90 17.77
C ASP A 61 -3.05 2.73 17.33
N MET A 62 -2.63 2.70 16.06
CA MET A 62 -1.70 1.69 15.54
C MET A 62 -0.25 2.12 15.68
N GLU A 63 0.61 1.18 16.08
CA GLU A 63 2.06 1.41 16.17
C GLU A 63 2.66 1.60 14.79
N MET A 64 3.36 2.72 14.60
CA MET A 64 4.00 3.10 13.34
C MET A 64 5.42 3.62 13.60
N PRO A 65 6.37 3.41 12.66
CA PRO A 65 7.73 3.95 12.78
C PRO A 65 7.75 5.48 12.78
N LEU A 66 8.42 6.11 13.74
CA LEU A 66 8.51 7.57 13.86
C LEU A 66 9.02 8.24 12.58
N VAL A 67 9.88 7.55 11.82
CA VAL A 67 10.45 8.04 10.56
C VAL A 67 9.42 8.32 9.47
N VAL A 68 8.22 7.71 9.54
CA VAL A 68 7.13 7.92 8.57
C VAL A 68 6.05 8.87 9.06
N LYS A 69 6.19 9.45 10.26
CA LYS A 69 5.16 10.30 10.88
C LYS A 69 4.73 11.48 10.01
N GLU A 70 5.69 12.17 9.40
CA GLU A 70 5.42 13.34 8.56
C GLU A 70 4.84 13.00 7.18
N LEU A 71 4.76 11.72 6.82
CA LEU A 71 4.25 11.27 5.52
C LEU A 71 2.72 11.15 5.51
N ASN A 72 2.07 11.21 6.67
CA ASN A 72 0.63 11.07 6.85
C ASN A 72 0.07 9.79 6.18
N LEU A 73 0.71 8.66 6.49
CA LEU A 73 0.33 7.36 5.94
C LEU A 73 -0.93 6.82 6.62
N ARG A 74 -1.73 6.06 5.85
CA ARG A 74 -2.83 5.23 6.35
C ARG A 74 -2.79 3.86 5.69
N GLY A 75 -3.36 2.87 6.37
CA GLY A 75 -3.58 1.54 5.79
C GLY A 75 -4.34 1.68 4.47
N TRP A 76 -3.72 1.28 3.38
CA TRP A 76 -4.28 1.45 2.05
C TRP A 76 -5.02 0.19 1.61
N MET A 77 -4.31 -0.91 1.45
CA MET A 77 -4.87 -2.21 1.06
C MET A 77 -3.96 -3.35 1.52
N LEU A 78 -4.54 -4.52 1.75
CA LEU A 78 -3.78 -5.75 1.95
C LEU A 78 -2.96 -6.11 0.71
N VAL A 79 -1.75 -6.62 0.94
CA VAL A 79 -0.84 -7.09 -0.10
C VAL A 79 -1.53 -8.16 -0.96
N SER A 80 -2.25 -9.10 -0.36
CA SER A 80 -3.02 -10.13 -1.09
C SER A 80 -4.01 -9.54 -2.09
N SER A 81 -4.76 -8.52 -1.69
CA SER A 81 -5.77 -7.86 -2.55
C SER A 81 -5.11 -7.08 -3.68
N LEU A 82 -4.04 -6.35 -3.38
CA LEU A 82 -3.26 -5.65 -4.41
C LEU A 82 -2.60 -6.62 -5.38
N ASN A 83 -2.04 -7.73 -4.88
CA ASN A 83 -1.40 -8.74 -5.71
C ASN A 83 -2.42 -9.37 -6.67
N TYR A 84 -3.64 -9.65 -6.21
CA TYR A 84 -4.71 -10.13 -7.08
C TYR A 84 -4.99 -9.16 -8.25
N ILE A 85 -5.20 -7.87 -7.96
CA ILE A 85 -5.43 -6.84 -8.99
C ILE A 85 -4.22 -6.72 -9.92
N ALA A 86 -3.00 -6.76 -9.37
CA ALA A 86 -1.76 -6.70 -10.12
C ALA A 86 -1.60 -7.88 -11.09
N GLN A 87 -1.92 -9.10 -10.67
CA GLN A 87 -1.89 -10.27 -11.56
C GLN A 87 -2.87 -10.12 -12.71
N ASN A 88 -4.08 -9.59 -12.47
CA ASN A 88 -5.05 -9.31 -13.53
C ASN A 88 -4.54 -8.25 -14.50
N LYS A 89 -3.89 -7.18 -14.02
CA LYS A 89 -3.21 -6.18 -14.85
C LYS A 89 -2.17 -6.83 -15.76
N LEU A 90 -1.27 -7.64 -15.19
CA LEU A 90 -0.17 -8.27 -15.94
C LEU A 90 -0.69 -9.27 -16.98
N ASN A 91 -1.67 -10.11 -16.62
CA ASN A 91 -2.26 -11.11 -17.51
C ASN A 91 -3.07 -10.47 -18.65
N GLY A 92 -3.84 -9.42 -18.33
CA GLY A 92 -4.63 -8.65 -19.31
C GLY A 92 -3.82 -7.64 -20.12
N ARG A 93 -2.57 -7.36 -19.72
CA ARG A 93 -1.70 -6.30 -20.27
C ARG A 93 -2.33 -4.92 -20.17
N TYR A 94 -2.98 -4.65 -19.04
CA TYR A 94 -3.61 -3.36 -18.76
C TYR A 94 -2.57 -2.32 -18.28
N ASP A 95 -2.93 -1.05 -18.42
CA ASP A 95 -2.10 0.08 -18.00
C ASP A 95 -2.30 0.44 -16.52
N ASN A 96 -1.58 1.47 -16.05
CA ASN A 96 -1.68 1.92 -14.67
C ASN A 96 -3.03 2.57 -14.36
N LYS A 97 -3.70 3.14 -15.37
CA LYS A 97 -5.04 3.70 -15.21
C LYS A 97 -6.06 2.61 -14.86
N TRP A 98 -6.04 1.49 -15.56
CA TRP A 98 -6.90 0.34 -15.23
C TRP A 98 -6.64 -0.15 -13.80
N PHE A 99 -5.38 -0.24 -13.38
CA PHE A 99 -5.02 -0.65 -12.01
C PHE A 99 -5.59 0.32 -10.97
N ILE A 100 -5.45 1.63 -11.20
CA ILE A 100 -6.02 2.67 -10.33
C ILE A 100 -7.55 2.54 -10.24
N ASP A 101 -8.21 2.34 -11.38
CA ASP A 101 -9.68 2.19 -11.43
C ASP A 101 -10.15 0.96 -10.64
N GLU A 102 -9.45 -0.17 -10.74
CA GLU A 102 -9.78 -1.39 -9.99
C GLU A 102 -9.48 -1.27 -8.49
N VAL A 103 -8.39 -0.61 -8.12
CA VAL A 103 -8.09 -0.32 -6.70
C VAL A 103 -9.16 0.59 -6.11
N ASN A 104 -9.54 1.66 -6.81
CA ASN A 104 -10.57 2.58 -6.33
C ASN A 104 -11.93 1.88 -6.22
N TYR A 105 -12.27 1.03 -7.20
CA TYR A 105 -13.49 0.24 -7.11
C TYR A 105 -13.47 -0.71 -5.92
N TYR A 106 -12.38 -1.47 -5.71
CA TYR A 106 -12.27 -2.35 -4.57
C TYR A 106 -12.41 -1.57 -3.25
N ARG A 107 -11.75 -0.41 -3.12
CA ARG A 107 -11.83 0.43 -1.92
C ARG A 107 -13.23 1.00 -1.66
N GLU A 108 -14.03 1.24 -2.69
CA GLU A 108 -15.39 1.78 -2.57
C GLU A 108 -16.42 0.67 -2.26
N TYR A 109 -16.26 -0.51 -2.86
CA TYR A 109 -17.29 -1.56 -2.85
C TYR A 109 -16.89 -2.84 -2.10
N ASP A 110 -15.65 -2.94 -1.61
CA ASP A 110 -15.05 -4.12 -0.98
C ASP A 110 -15.24 -5.41 -1.80
N THR A 111 -15.11 -5.29 -3.13
CA THR A 111 -15.22 -6.42 -4.05
C THR A 111 -14.41 -6.15 -5.32
N PHE A 112 -13.87 -7.21 -5.92
CA PHE A 112 -13.22 -7.15 -7.23
C PHE A 112 -14.24 -7.06 -8.36
N ARG A 113 -13.90 -6.41 -9.48
CA ARG A 113 -14.66 -6.57 -10.73
C ARG A 113 -14.29 -7.91 -11.38
N THR A 114 -15.27 -8.49 -12.06
CA THR A 114 -15.13 -9.75 -12.80
C THR A 114 -14.72 -9.50 -14.24
#